data_AF-A0A962UFJ3-F1
#
_entry.id   AF-A0A962UFJ3-F1
#
_cell.length_a   1.000
_cell.length_b   1.000
_cell.length_c   1.000
_cell.angle_alpha   90.00
_cell.angle_beta   90.00
_cell.angle_gamma   90.00
#
_symmetry.space_group_name_H-M   'P 1'
#
loop_
_entity.id
_entity.type
_entity.pdbx_description
1 polymer ?
#
loop_
_entity_poly.entity_id
_entity_poly.type
_entity_poly.pdbx_seq_one_letter_code
_entity_poly.pdbx_strand_id
1 'polypeptide(L)'
;GINGELEAYNPLVPDGSNFKATMLIEYPDVEQRRHMLSRLKGIEDRVWVQVEGCEPVQAIADEDLERENEEKTSAVHFLCFELDPDMKSRLKQGAALAVGVDHPHYSATVPAVSDTLRQSLVTDLT
;
A
#
# COMPACT_ATOMS: atom_id res chain seq x y z
N GLY A 1 -16.76 19.35 -6.05
CA GLY A 1 -17.00 19.95 -7.37
C GLY A 1 -16.12 19.20 -8.35
N ILE A 2 -16.63 18.84 -9.54
CA ILE A 2 -16.04 17.76 -10.38
C ILE A 2 -14.52 17.83 -10.57
N ASN A 3 -13.93 19.01 -10.75
CA ASN A 3 -12.47 19.15 -10.90
C ASN A 3 -11.71 18.86 -9.60
N GLY A 4 -12.21 19.32 -8.45
CA GLY A 4 -11.61 19.02 -7.15
C GLY A 4 -11.80 17.55 -6.71
N GLU A 5 -12.82 16.87 -7.22
CA GLU A 5 -12.95 15.41 -7.04
C GLU A 5 -11.93 14.65 -7.89
N LEU A 6 -11.75 15.04 -9.16
CA LEU A 6 -10.72 14.43 -10.01
C LEU A 6 -9.31 14.63 -9.45
N GLU A 7 -8.98 15.83 -8.96
CA GLU A 7 -7.68 16.12 -8.35
C GLU A 7 -7.41 15.27 -7.09
N ALA A 8 -8.44 14.94 -6.30
CA ALA A 8 -8.28 14.11 -5.11
C ALA A 8 -8.06 12.62 -5.41
N TYR A 9 -8.54 12.10 -6.55
CA TYR A 9 -8.47 10.68 -6.88
C TYR A 9 -7.45 10.33 -7.95
N ASN A 10 -7.07 11.28 -8.82
CA ASN A 10 -6.04 11.06 -9.84
C ASN A 10 -4.72 10.51 -9.27
N PRO A 11 -4.26 10.92 -8.06
CA PRO A 11 -3.03 10.35 -7.49
C PRO A 11 -3.11 8.87 -7.11
N LEU A 12 -4.32 8.28 -7.09
CA LEU A 12 -4.55 6.86 -6.84
C LEU A 12 -4.46 6.01 -8.12
N VAL A 13 -4.34 6.64 -9.29
CA VAL A 13 -4.19 5.94 -10.57
C VAL A 13 -2.71 5.62 -10.77
N PRO A 14 -2.36 4.34 -11.01
CA PRO A 14 -0.99 3.95 -11.33
C PRO A 14 -0.47 4.67 -12.59
N ASP A 15 0.81 5.04 -12.59
CA ASP A 15 1.45 5.76 -13.72
C ASP A 15 2.23 4.85 -14.67
N GLY A 16 2.21 3.53 -14.44
CA GLY A 16 2.98 2.55 -15.20
C GLY A 16 4.26 2.08 -14.53
N SER A 17 4.70 2.72 -13.45
CA SER A 17 5.89 2.31 -12.68
C SER A 17 5.62 2.02 -11.21
N ASN A 18 4.40 2.24 -10.73
CA ASN A 18 4.03 1.97 -9.36
C ASN A 18 2.76 1.11 -9.24
N PHE A 19 2.61 0.51 -8.05
CA PHE A 19 1.30 0.05 -7.58
C PHE A 19 0.71 1.09 -6.64
N LYS A 20 -0.59 1.35 -6.78
CA LYS A 20 -1.36 2.20 -5.87
C LYS A 20 -2.40 1.34 -5.14
N ALA A 21 -2.54 1.52 -3.84
CA ALA A 21 -3.47 0.75 -3.02
C ALA A 21 -4.13 1.61 -1.94
N THR A 22 -5.36 1.26 -1.56
CA THR A 22 -6.01 1.79 -0.36
C THR A 22 -5.92 0.77 0.75
N MET A 23 -5.28 1.14 1.86
CA MET A 23 -5.24 0.32 3.08
C MET A 23 -6.35 0.76 4.03
N LEU A 24 -7.11 -0.20 4.54
CA LEU A 24 -8.13 0.02 5.57
C LEU A 24 -7.74 -0.68 6.87
N ILE A 25 -7.86 0.03 8.00
CA ILE A 25 -7.69 -0.52 9.34
C ILE A 25 -9.08 -0.60 9.99
N GLU A 26 -9.62 -1.82 10.05
CA GLU A 26 -11.01 -2.05 10.45
C GLU A 26 -11.11 -2.76 11.81
N TYR A 27 -11.88 -2.16 12.71
CA TYR A 27 -12.29 -2.76 13.98
C TYR A 27 -13.81 -2.56 14.13
N PRO A 28 -14.59 -3.62 14.42
CA PRO A 28 -16.04 -3.50 14.57
C PRO A 28 -16.45 -2.62 15.75
N ASP A 29 -15.70 -2.68 16.85
CA ASP A 29 -15.94 -1.88 18.04
C ASP A 29 -15.23 -0.51 17.95
N VAL A 30 -15.97 0.56 18.27
CA VAL A 30 -15.48 1.94 18.10
C VAL A 30 -14.39 2.30 19.10
N GLU A 31 -14.50 1.83 20.35
CA GLU A 31 -13.50 2.11 21.39
C GLU A 31 -12.21 1.34 21.11
N GLN A 32 -12.33 0.07 20.69
CA GLN A 32 -11.22 -0.73 20.22
C GLN A 32 -10.53 -0.08 19.02
N ARG A 33 -11.30 0.38 18.03
CA ARG A 33 -10.77 1.09 16.85
C ARG A 33 -9.95 2.29 17.27
N ARG A 34 -10.49 3.14 18.14
CA ARG A 34 -9.79 4.34 18.63
C ARG A 34 -8.48 3.98 19.33
N HIS A 35 -8.51 3.00 20.22
CA HIS A 35 -7.31 2.55 20.93
C HIS A 35 -6.25 2.00 19.96
N MET A 36 -6.66 1.19 19.00
CA MET A 36 -5.74 0.56 18.06
C MET A 36 -5.15 1.55 17.07
N LEU A 37 -5.91 2.54 16.58
CA LEU A 37 -5.36 3.60 15.71
C LEU A 37 -4.28 4.46 16.39
N SER A 38 -4.35 4.62 17.72
CA SER A 38 -3.26 5.25 18.47
C SER A 38 -2.04 4.33 18.60
N ARG A 39 -2.26 3.01 18.75
CA ARG A 39 -1.15 2.04 18.84
C ARG A 39 -0.49 1.75 17.50
N LEU A 40 -1.22 1.78 16.40
CA LEU A 40 -0.73 1.47 15.06
C LEU A 40 -0.17 2.70 14.35
N LYS A 41 0.27 3.72 15.10
CA LYS A 41 0.81 4.94 14.51
C LYS A 41 2.05 4.64 13.66
N GLY A 42 2.01 5.04 12.39
CA GLY A 42 3.10 4.79 11.44
C GLY A 42 3.09 3.38 10.86
N ILE A 43 2.00 2.62 10.99
CA ILE A 43 1.86 1.30 10.35
C ILE A 43 1.87 1.41 8.82
N GLU A 44 1.35 2.51 8.28
CA GLU A 44 1.30 2.80 6.85
C GLU A 44 2.70 2.82 6.20
N ASP A 45 3.70 3.33 6.92
CA ASP A 45 5.10 3.40 6.48
C ASP A 45 5.84 2.06 6.63
N ARG A 46 5.16 1.02 7.13
CA ARG A 46 5.71 -0.33 7.37
C ARG A 46 5.13 -1.38 6.44
N VAL A 47 4.24 -0.97 5.53
CA VAL A 47 3.68 -1.86 4.51
C VAL A 47 4.69 -1.99 3.37
N TRP A 48 4.87 -3.21 2.87
CA TRP A 48 5.83 -3.50 1.82
C TRP A 48 5.28 -4.50 0.81
N VAL A 49 5.84 -4.43 -0.40
CA VAL A 49 5.71 -5.46 -1.44
C VAL A 49 7.09 -5.98 -1.81
N GLN A 50 7.19 -7.24 -2.22
CA GLN A 50 8.47 -7.82 -2.65
C GLN A 50 8.27 -8.69 -3.88
N VAL A 51 9.00 -8.37 -4.95
CA VAL A 51 9.12 -9.22 -6.12
C VAL A 51 10.16 -10.30 -5.84
N GLU A 52 9.86 -11.54 -6.19
CA GLU A 52 10.77 -12.67 -5.99
C GLU A 52 12.18 -12.40 -6.56
N GLY A 53 13.18 -12.49 -5.69
CA GLY A 53 14.59 -12.23 -6.03
C GLY A 53 15.00 -10.76 -6.00
N CYS A 54 14.13 -9.84 -5.55
CA CYS A 54 14.43 -8.42 -5.34
C CYS A 54 14.34 -8.04 -3.85
N GLU A 55 14.90 -6.88 -3.49
CA GLU A 55 14.70 -6.29 -2.16
C GLU A 55 13.24 -5.81 -1.99
N PRO A 56 12.69 -5.78 -0.75
CA PRO A 56 11.36 -5.25 -0.49
C PRO A 56 11.24 -3.75 -0.82
N VAL A 57 10.11 -3.37 -1.40
CA VAL A 57 9.71 -1.97 -1.64
C VAL A 57 8.75 -1.56 -0.54
N GLN A 58 9.13 -0.55 0.25
CA GLN A 58 8.25 0.05 1.25
C GLN A 58 7.22 0.97 0.60
N ALA A 59 6.05 1.08 1.21
CA ALA A 59 5.03 2.03 0.78
C ALA A 59 5.48 3.47 1.01
N ILE A 60 5.16 4.34 0.06
CA ILE A 60 5.09 5.80 0.25
C ILE A 60 3.62 6.09 0.58
N ALA A 61 3.35 6.48 1.83
CA ALA A 61 1.99 6.62 2.33
C ALA A 61 1.54 8.08 2.39
N ASP A 62 0.32 8.34 1.90
CA ASP A 62 -0.39 9.62 2.03
C ASP A 62 0.36 10.83 1.46
N GLU A 63 1.11 10.66 0.37
CA GLU A 63 1.91 11.72 -0.28
C GLU A 63 1.07 12.93 -0.74
N ASP A 64 -0.21 12.71 -1.03
CA ASP A 64 -1.15 13.72 -1.54
C ASP A 64 -2.07 14.32 -0.46
N LEU A 65 -1.86 13.96 0.81
CA LEU A 65 -2.67 14.45 1.93
C LEU A 65 -1.83 15.31 2.87
N GLU A 66 -2.27 16.55 3.14
CA GLU A 66 -1.75 17.34 4.25
C GLU A 66 -2.09 16.62 5.57
N ARG A 67 -1.12 15.96 6.20
CA ARG A 67 -1.33 15.23 7.46
C ARG A 67 -1.63 16.23 8.59
N GLU A 68 -2.89 16.29 9.03
CA GLU A 68 -3.35 17.24 10.08
C GLU A 68 -3.41 16.69 11.52
N ASN A 69 -2.93 15.47 11.84
CA ASN A 69 -3.08 14.94 13.21
C ASN A 69 -1.85 14.20 13.77
N GLU A 70 -1.26 14.75 14.84
CA GLU A 70 -0.10 14.17 15.54
C GLU A 70 -0.48 13.05 16.53
N GLU A 71 -1.75 12.87 16.89
CA GLU A 71 -2.17 12.00 18.00
C GLU A 71 -2.49 10.54 17.63
N LYS A 72 -2.95 10.26 16.40
CA LYS A 72 -3.40 8.92 15.97
C LYS A 72 -3.26 8.74 14.46
N THR A 73 -3.12 7.50 13.99
CA THR A 73 -3.15 7.23 12.55
C THR A 73 -4.56 7.23 11.98
N SER A 74 -4.68 7.35 10.65
CA SER A 74 -5.94 7.28 9.92
C SER A 74 -6.46 5.85 9.86
N ALA A 75 -7.79 5.68 9.70
CA ALA A 75 -8.35 4.37 9.40
C ALA A 75 -8.16 3.97 7.93
N VAL A 76 -7.83 4.95 7.07
CA VAL A 76 -7.66 4.78 5.63
C VAL A 76 -6.37 5.47 5.21
N HIS A 77 -5.53 4.75 4.48
CA HIS A 77 -4.27 5.25 3.92
C HIS A 77 -4.20 4.96 2.43
N PHE A 78 -3.55 5.87 1.69
CA PHE A 78 -3.21 5.67 0.29
C PHE A 78 -1.73 5.33 0.18
N LEU A 79 -1.43 4.19 -0.45
CA LEU A 79 -0.09 3.65 -0.54
C LEU A 79 0.37 3.64 -1.99
N CYS A 80 1.59 4.10 -2.22
CA CYS A 80 2.31 3.98 -3.48
C CYS A 80 3.54 3.08 -3.31
N PHE A 81 3.75 2.15 -4.24
CA PHE A 81 4.92 1.28 -4.28
C PHE A 81 5.65 1.48 -5.60
N GLU A 82 6.78 2.18 -5.58
CA GLU A 82 7.61 2.42 -6.75
C GLU A 82 8.42 1.18 -7.12
N LEU A 83 8.24 0.69 -8.36
CA LEU A 83 8.91 -0.50 -8.87
C LEU A 83 9.96 -0.12 -9.90
N ASP A 84 11.17 -0.62 -9.69
CA ASP A 84 12.23 -0.46 -10.68
C ASP A 84 11.99 -1.31 -11.94
N PRO A 85 12.69 -1.03 -13.06
CA PRO A 85 12.49 -1.77 -14.30
C PRO A 85 12.74 -3.29 -14.21
N ASP A 86 13.64 -3.75 -13.34
CA ASP A 86 13.94 -5.19 -13.16
C ASP A 86 12.76 -5.90 -12.46
N MET A 87 12.22 -5.28 -11.40
CA MET A 87 11.02 -5.75 -10.71
C MET A 87 9.83 -5.89 -11.65
N LYS A 88 9.56 -4.87 -12.48
CA LYS A 88 8.48 -4.90 -13.48
C LYS A 88 8.67 -6.04 -14.49
N SER A 89 9.90 -6.19 -15.00
CA SER A 89 10.25 -7.25 -15.95
C SER A 89 10.03 -8.65 -15.36
N ARG A 90 10.48 -8.88 -14.13
CA ARG A 90 10.30 -10.15 -13.41
C ARG A 90 8.84 -10.48 -13.17
N LEU A 91 8.05 -9.50 -12.71
CA LEU A 91 6.61 -9.68 -12.55
C LEU A 91 5.94 -10.03 -13.88
N LYS A 92 6.28 -9.34 -14.98
CA LYS A 92 5.77 -9.68 -16.32
C LYS A 92 6.16 -11.11 -16.77
N GLN A 93 7.30 -11.63 -16.28
CA GLN A 93 7.77 -12.99 -16.55
C GLN A 93 7.21 -14.07 -15.60
N GLY A 94 6.45 -13.69 -14.58
CA GLY A 94 5.79 -14.64 -13.68
C GLY A 94 6.41 -14.79 -12.29
N ALA A 95 7.39 -13.95 -11.93
CA ALA A 95 7.96 -13.94 -10.58
C ALA A 95 6.87 -13.69 -9.53
N ALA A 96 6.96 -14.36 -8.37
CA ALA A 96 5.98 -14.18 -7.30
C ALA A 96 6.01 -12.76 -6.73
N LEU A 97 4.86 -12.28 -6.25
CA LEU A 97 4.73 -11.02 -5.52
C LEU A 97 4.28 -11.32 -4.09
N ALA A 98 5.11 -10.97 -3.11
CA ALA A 98 4.77 -11.00 -1.70
C ALA A 98 4.31 -9.62 -1.22
N VAL A 99 3.48 -9.61 -0.18
CA VAL A 99 3.02 -8.38 0.49
C VAL A 99 3.08 -8.60 1.99
N GLY A 100 3.46 -7.58 2.75
CA GLY A 100 3.42 -7.67 4.20
C GLY A 100 3.43 -6.32 4.89
N VAL A 101 3.42 -6.40 6.21
CA VAL A 101 3.55 -5.26 7.11
C VAL A 101 4.41 -5.68 8.28
N ASP A 102 5.37 -4.83 8.63
CA ASP A 102 6.27 -5.06 9.78
C ASP A 102 6.25 -3.88 10.75
N HIS A 103 5.21 -3.84 11.58
CA HIS A 103 5.02 -2.85 12.62
C HIS A 103 5.15 -3.49 14.02
N PRO A 104 5.75 -2.82 15.03
CA PRO A 104 5.95 -3.39 16.37
C PRO A 104 4.68 -3.91 17.07
N HIS A 105 3.52 -3.46 16.62
CA HIS A 105 2.20 -3.85 17.15
C HIS A 105 1.35 -4.65 16.17
N TYR A 106 1.84 -4.91 14.96
CA TYR A 106 1.15 -5.72 13.95
C TYR A 106 2.14 -6.20 12.88
N SER A 107 2.34 -7.52 12.78
CA SER A 107 3.20 -8.13 11.76
C SER A 107 2.43 -9.23 11.04
N ALA A 108 2.40 -9.14 9.72
CA ALA A 108 1.72 -10.10 8.87
C ALA A 108 2.42 -10.18 7.51
N THR A 109 2.42 -11.37 6.90
CA THR A 109 3.02 -11.60 5.59
C THR A 109 2.17 -12.54 4.78
N VAL A 110 1.92 -12.15 3.54
CA VAL A 110 1.42 -13.01 2.46
C VAL A 110 2.63 -13.31 1.57
N PRO A 111 3.23 -14.51 1.69
CA PRO A 111 4.49 -14.83 1.02
C PRO A 111 4.36 -14.89 -0.52
N ALA A 112 3.15 -15.11 -1.03
CA ALA A 112 2.82 -14.97 -2.44
C ALA A 112 1.32 -14.67 -2.57
N VAL A 113 0.98 -13.59 -3.27
CA VAL A 113 -0.39 -13.35 -3.72
C VAL A 113 -0.78 -14.38 -4.78
N SER A 114 -2.09 -14.54 -5.02
CA SER A 114 -2.54 -15.47 -6.06
C SER A 114 -2.05 -15.03 -7.45
N ASP A 115 -1.84 -16.00 -8.34
CA ASP A 115 -1.42 -15.73 -9.71
C ASP A 115 -2.41 -14.81 -10.44
N THR A 116 -3.71 -14.97 -10.20
CA THR A 116 -4.75 -14.11 -10.77
C THR A 116 -4.59 -12.66 -10.31
N LEU A 117 -4.34 -12.42 -9.02
CA LEU A 117 -4.12 -11.07 -8.50
C LEU A 117 -2.83 -10.47 -9.06
N ARG A 118 -1.74 -11.25 -9.07
CA ARG A 118 -0.47 -10.83 -9.67
C ARG A 118 -0.63 -10.45 -11.14
N GLN A 119 -1.30 -11.28 -11.94
CA GLN A 119 -1.55 -11.01 -13.36
C GLN A 119 -2.38 -9.73 -13.55
N SER A 120 -3.37 -9.49 -12.69
CA SER A 120 -4.13 -8.24 -12.69
C SER A 120 -3.25 -7.04 -12.39
N LEU A 121 -2.43 -7.08 -11.33
CA LEU A 121 -1.56 -5.96 -10.97
C LEU A 121 -0.52 -5.64 -12.05
N VAL A 122 -0.02 -6.66 -12.75
CA VAL A 122 0.93 -6.47 -13.86
C VAL A 122 0.34 -5.61 -15.00
N THR A 123 -0.99 -5.54 -15.16
CA THR A 123 -1.60 -4.69 -16.20
C THR A 123 -1.43 -3.20 -15.93
N ASP A 124 -1.15 -2.83 -14.68
CA ASP A 124 -0.92 -1.45 -14.27
C ASP A 124 0.49 -0.96 -14.62
N LEU A 125 1.37 -1.85 -15.09
CA LEU A 125 2.79 -1.59 -15.36
C LEU A 125 3.07 -1.47 -16.86
N THR A 126 3.66 -0.34 -17.28
CA THR A 126 4.04 -0.10 -18.69
C THR A 126 5.39 -0.73 -19.05
#